data_AF-A0A7C8UBI4-F1
#
_entry.id   AF-A0A7C8UBI4-F1
#
_cell.length_a   1.000
_cell.length_b   1.000
_cell.length_c   1.000
_cell.angle_alpha   90.00
_cell.angle_beta   90.00
_cell.angle_gamma   90.00
#
_symmetry.space_group_name_H-M   'P 1'
#
loop_
_entity.id
_entity.type
_entity.pdbx_description
1 polymer ?
#
loop_
_entity_poly.entity_id
_entity_poly.type
_entity_poly.pdbx_seq_one_letter_code
_entity_poly.pdbx_strand_id
1 'polypeptide(L)'
;MSMYQDWAAKKLGYEAYTIGWTAILKAELEASRLLLDEEHELLPPGEKDGNNYILGRMGLHNIVIAFPGPHADASAAELMENMLQTFRNIRFGLLVGVGGAAPSLPNLEDVSKDIRLGDVVVSDPNGAHGKCSSNELQ
;
A
#
# COMPACT_ATOMS: atom_id res chain seq x y z
N MET A 1 9.06 29.10 -27.93
CA MET A 1 9.81 29.11 -26.65
C MET A 1 9.25 27.96 -25.82
N SER A 2 10.03 26.89 -25.63
CA SER A 2 9.82 25.66 -24.83
C SER A 2 8.41 25.02 -24.79
N MET A 3 8.13 24.12 -25.75
CA MET A 3 6.98 23.17 -25.71
C MET A 3 7.44 21.72 -25.46
N TYR A 4 8.73 21.52 -25.12
CA TYR A 4 9.38 20.20 -25.20
C TYR A 4 10.07 19.74 -23.90
N GLN A 5 9.88 20.46 -22.79
CA GLN A 5 10.57 20.18 -21.52
C GLN A 5 9.68 19.54 -20.43
N ASP A 6 8.37 19.41 -20.66
CA ASP A 6 7.42 19.00 -19.60
C ASP A 6 7.10 17.49 -19.57
N TRP A 7 7.72 16.67 -20.43
CA TRP A 7 7.46 15.23 -20.49
C TRP A 7 8.46 14.38 -19.68
N ALA A 8 9.51 15.00 -19.13
CA ALA A 8 10.42 14.30 -18.25
C ALA A 8 9.72 14.05 -16.92
N ALA A 9 9.63 12.77 -16.52
CA ALA A 9 9.13 12.41 -15.20
C ALA A 9 9.94 13.15 -14.14
N LYS A 10 9.25 13.64 -13.11
CA LYS A 10 9.88 14.47 -12.09
C LYS A 10 10.81 13.60 -11.24
N LYS A 11 12.08 14.01 -11.07
CA LYS A 11 13.01 13.35 -10.15
C LYS A 11 13.00 14.04 -8.78
N LEU A 12 12.68 13.29 -7.74
CA LEU A 12 12.70 13.73 -6.35
C LEU A 12 13.63 12.83 -5.53
N GLY A 13 14.20 13.34 -4.43
CA GLY A 13 15.00 12.53 -3.50
C GLY A 13 14.14 11.65 -2.60
N TYR A 14 14.77 10.68 -1.91
CA TYR A 14 14.10 9.73 -1.01
C TYR A 14 13.33 10.44 0.12
N GLU A 15 13.86 11.57 0.59
CA GLU A 15 13.30 12.40 1.65
C GLU A 15 11.98 13.10 1.28
N ALA A 16 11.66 13.19 -0.02
CA ALA A 16 10.44 13.82 -0.49
C ALA A 16 9.19 12.96 -0.25
N TYR A 17 9.38 11.65 -0.03
CA TYR A 17 8.29 10.69 0.09
C TYR A 17 7.90 10.48 1.55
N THR A 18 6.59 10.52 1.81
CA THR A 18 6.05 10.50 3.18
C THR A 18 4.98 9.45 3.40
N ILE A 19 4.50 8.82 2.34
CA ILE A 19 3.53 7.73 2.40
C ILE A 19 4.12 6.53 1.66
N GLY A 20 4.14 5.38 2.33
CA GLY A 20 4.45 4.09 1.74
C GLY A 20 3.17 3.32 1.45
N TRP A 21 3.12 2.60 0.34
CA TRP A 21 2.01 1.75 -0.07
C TRP A 21 2.59 0.40 -0.50
N THR A 22 2.12 -0.71 0.05
CA THR A 22 2.51 -2.05 -0.43
C THR A 22 1.43 -2.64 -1.33
N ALA A 23 1.82 -3.09 -2.52
CA ALA A 23 0.97 -3.81 -3.46
C ALA A 23 1.58 -5.19 -3.73
N ILE A 24 0.87 -6.26 -3.39
CA ILE A 24 1.40 -7.63 -3.47
C ILE A 24 0.99 -8.27 -4.80
N LEU A 25 -0.27 -8.10 -5.17
CA LEU A 25 -0.83 -8.66 -6.39
C LEU A 25 -0.68 -7.68 -7.56
N LYS A 26 -0.55 -8.22 -8.77
CA LYS A 26 -0.53 -7.39 -9.99
C LYS A 26 -1.75 -6.47 -10.08
N ALA A 27 -2.94 -6.96 -9.73
CA ALA A 27 -4.16 -6.14 -9.77
C ALA A 27 -4.09 -4.96 -8.77
N GLU A 28 -3.51 -5.18 -7.59
CA GLU A 28 -3.29 -4.13 -6.59
C GLU A 28 -2.28 -3.10 -7.11
N LEU A 29 -1.20 -3.54 -7.73
CA LEU A 29 -0.18 -2.66 -8.30
C LEU A 29 -0.76 -1.77 -9.40
N GLU A 30 -1.47 -2.36 -10.37
CA GLU A 30 -2.09 -1.62 -11.47
C GLU A 30 -3.11 -0.60 -10.94
N ALA A 31 -3.96 -1.00 -9.99
CA ALA A 31 -4.92 -0.09 -9.36
C ALA A 31 -4.22 1.05 -8.61
N SER A 32 -3.20 0.74 -7.82
CA SER A 32 -2.43 1.74 -7.05
C SER A 32 -1.72 2.73 -7.96
N ARG A 33 -1.15 2.24 -9.07
CA ARG A 33 -0.49 3.06 -10.09
C ARG A 33 -1.47 4.01 -10.79
N LEU A 34 -2.66 3.53 -11.14
CA LEU A 34 -3.71 4.34 -11.78
C LEU A 34 -4.26 5.45 -10.89
N LEU A 35 -4.11 5.34 -9.56
CA LEU A 35 -4.53 6.37 -8.61
C LEU A 35 -3.51 7.51 -8.49
N LEU A 36 -2.31 7.39 -9.05
CA LEU A 36 -1.32 8.47 -9.04
C LEU A 36 -1.73 9.59 -10.02
N ASP A 37 -1.60 10.83 -9.57
CA ASP A 37 -1.74 12.01 -10.44
C ASP A 37 -0.52 12.18 -11.35
N GLU A 38 0.66 11.83 -10.86
CA GLU A 38 1.92 11.87 -11.60
C GLU A 38 2.86 10.74 -11.16
N GLU A 39 3.61 10.20 -12.12
CA GLU A 39 4.73 9.27 -11.84
C GLU A 39 6.05 10.04 -11.84
N HIS A 40 6.92 9.68 -10.90
CA HIS A 40 8.26 10.23 -10.73
C HIS A 40 9.31 9.28 -11.31
N GLU A 41 10.50 9.81 -11.59
CA GLU A 41 11.65 8.97 -11.95
C GLU A 41 12.01 8.02 -10.82
N LEU A 42 12.37 6.79 -11.19
CA LEU A 42 12.86 5.79 -10.26
C LEU A 42 14.15 6.23 -9.59
N LEU A 43 14.24 5.92 -8.31
CA LEU A 43 15.47 6.02 -7.54
C LEU A 43 16.16 4.66 -7.51
N PRO A 44 17.51 4.61 -7.44
CA PRO A 44 18.22 3.38 -7.21
C PRO A 44 17.69 2.68 -5.93
N PRO A 45 17.45 1.37 -5.94
CA PRO A 45 17.11 0.66 -4.71
C PRO A 45 18.28 0.75 -3.70
N GLY A 46 17.95 0.70 -2.40
CA GLY A 46 18.97 0.61 -1.36
C GLY A 46 19.79 -0.68 -1.49
N GLU A 47 21.03 -0.69 -0.99
CA GLU A 47 21.97 -1.83 -1.15
C GLU A 47 21.43 -3.19 -0.65
N LYS A 48 20.43 -3.19 0.24
CA LYS A 48 19.80 -4.40 0.80
C LYS A 48 18.31 -4.48 0.53
N ASP A 49 17.82 -3.66 -0.39
CA ASP A 49 16.41 -3.54 -0.70
C ASP A 49 16.10 -4.29 -1.99
N GLY A 50 15.44 -5.44 -1.85
CA GLY A 50 15.03 -6.29 -2.97
C GLY A 50 13.69 -5.89 -3.59
N ASN A 51 13.07 -4.81 -3.11
CA ASN A 51 11.75 -4.39 -3.58
C ASN A 51 11.85 -3.68 -4.93
N ASN A 52 10.77 -3.75 -5.70
CA ASN A 52 10.53 -2.81 -6.78
C ASN A 52 9.68 -1.65 -6.28
N TYR A 53 9.87 -0.49 -6.91
CA TYR A 53 9.15 0.73 -6.56
C TYR A 53 8.48 1.37 -7.76
N ILE A 54 7.30 1.96 -7.52
CA ILE A 54 6.76 3.05 -8.33
C ILE A 54 6.71 4.27 -7.42
N LEU A 55 7.17 5.40 -7.94
CA LEU A 55 7.21 6.66 -7.21
C LEU A 55 6.24 7.62 -7.88
N GLY A 56 5.52 8.41 -7.09
CA GLY A 56 4.59 9.39 -7.66
C GLY A 56 3.96 10.32 -6.65
N ARG A 57 2.93 11.02 -7.10
CA ARG A 57 2.12 11.92 -6.27
C ARG A 57 0.64 11.56 -6.35
N MET A 58 -0.05 11.69 -5.22
CA MET A 58 -1.50 11.69 -5.13
C MET A 58 -1.92 12.89 -4.27
N GLY A 59 -2.66 13.82 -4.87
CA GLY A 59 -2.96 15.14 -4.34
C GLY A 59 -1.69 15.91 -3.98
N LEU A 60 -1.51 16.15 -2.69
CA LEU A 60 -0.37 16.88 -2.11
C LEU A 60 0.70 15.94 -1.51
N HIS A 61 0.53 14.62 -1.65
CA HIS A 61 1.38 13.63 -1.00
C HIS A 61 2.23 12.88 -2.03
N ASN A 62 3.54 12.81 -1.79
CA ASN A 62 4.43 11.94 -2.54
C ASN A 62 4.38 10.53 -1.93
N ILE A 63 4.07 9.55 -2.78
CA ILE A 63 3.81 8.16 -2.42
C ILE A 63 4.89 7.26 -3.02
N VAL A 64 5.33 6.27 -2.24
CA VAL A 64 6.14 5.14 -2.70
C VAL A 64 5.25 3.91 -2.73
N ILE A 65 5.12 3.26 -3.88
CA ILE A 65 4.43 1.97 -4.00
C ILE A 65 5.49 0.87 -4.12
N ALA A 66 5.57 -0.01 -3.11
CA ALA A 66 6.45 -1.17 -3.07
C ALA A 66 5.72 -2.42 -3.56
N PHE A 67 6.38 -3.23 -4.38
CA PHE A 67 5.84 -4.51 -4.86
C PHE A 67 6.94 -5.55 -5.09
N PRO A 68 6.60 -6.86 -5.07
CA PRO A 68 7.59 -7.92 -5.25
C PRO A 68 8.26 -7.91 -6.65
N GLY A 69 9.46 -8.48 -6.72
CA GLY A 69 10.11 -8.86 -7.96
C GLY A 69 9.28 -9.87 -8.78
N PRO A 70 9.44 -9.95 -10.11
CA PRO A 70 8.73 -10.93 -10.95
C PRO A 70 8.92 -12.40 -10.57
N HIS A 71 9.97 -12.70 -9.79
CA HIS A 71 10.33 -14.03 -9.31
C HIS A 71 10.51 -14.07 -7.78
N ALA A 72 10.06 -13.03 -7.06
CA ALA A 72 10.19 -12.94 -5.62
C ALA A 72 8.79 -12.99 -5.00
N ASP A 73 8.65 -13.83 -3.99
CA ASP A 73 7.49 -13.82 -3.11
C ASP A 73 7.93 -13.11 -1.83
N ALA A 74 7.28 -12.00 -1.50
CA ALA A 74 7.59 -11.20 -0.33
C ALA A 74 6.29 -10.84 0.37
N SER A 75 6.25 -11.02 1.68
CA SER A 75 5.13 -10.59 2.49
C SER A 75 4.99 -9.06 2.50
N ALA A 76 3.79 -8.56 2.78
CA ALA A 76 3.56 -7.12 2.99
C ALA A 76 4.52 -6.52 4.04
N ALA A 77 4.81 -7.28 5.09
CA ALA A 77 5.70 -6.87 6.16
C ALA A 77 7.14 -6.68 5.67
N GLU A 78 7.67 -7.63 4.89
CA GLU A 78 9.01 -7.54 4.31
C GLU A 78 9.13 -6.38 3.31
N LEU A 79 8.12 -6.20 2.44
CA LEU A 79 8.07 -5.06 1.52
C LEU A 79 8.10 -3.74 2.30
N MET A 80 7.26 -3.62 3.34
CA MET A 80 7.18 -2.42 4.16
C MET A 80 8.48 -2.17 4.93
N GLU A 81 9.09 -3.19 5.54
CA GLU A 81 10.32 -3.06 6.30
C GLU A 81 11.46 -2.53 5.42
N ASN A 82 11.68 -3.14 4.26
CA ASN A 82 12.69 -2.71 3.30
C ASN A 82 12.43 -1.27 2.82
N MET A 83 11.17 -0.95 2.52
CA MET A 83 10.77 0.39 2.09
C MET A 83 11.02 1.45 3.16
N LEU A 84 10.74 1.16 4.44
CA LEU A 84 11.01 2.08 5.55
C LEU A 84 12.51 2.28 5.80
N GLN A 85 13.35 1.29 5.46
CA GLN A 85 14.80 1.44 5.52
C GLN A 85 15.34 2.35 4.40
N THR A 86 14.76 2.27 3.20
CA THR A 86 15.15 3.08 2.04
C THR A 86 14.58 4.50 2.09
N PHE A 87 13.30 4.64 2.43
CA PHE A 87 12.56 5.91 2.45
C PHE A 87 12.28 6.36 3.89
N ARG A 88 13.29 6.95 4.51
CA ARG A 88 13.29 7.31 5.95
C ARG A 88 12.23 8.31 6.39
N ASN A 89 11.64 9.06 5.45
CA ASN A 89 10.64 10.09 5.74
C ASN A 89 9.19 9.58 5.65
N ILE A 90 8.98 8.28 5.39
CA ILE A 90 7.66 7.69 5.44
C ILE A 90 7.10 7.81 6.87
N ARG A 91 5.88 8.34 6.96
CA ARG A 91 5.15 8.55 8.22
C ARG A 91 3.92 7.66 8.32
N PHE A 92 3.38 7.25 7.17
CA PHE A 92 2.17 6.43 7.07
C PHE A 92 2.40 5.32 6.06
N GLY A 93 2.02 4.09 6.44
CA GLY A 93 2.01 2.92 5.58
C GLY A 93 0.58 2.54 5.21
N LEU A 94 0.32 2.33 3.93
CA LEU A 94 -0.95 1.85 3.39
C LEU A 94 -0.77 0.41 2.91
N LEU A 95 -1.61 -0.48 3.42
CA LEU A 95 -1.81 -1.81 2.85
C LEU A 95 -3.23 -1.84 2.28
N VAL A 96 -3.34 -1.76 0.96
CA VAL A 96 -4.62 -1.77 0.26
C VAL A 96 -4.61 -2.97 -0.67
N GLY A 97 -5.53 -3.90 -0.43
CA GLY A 97 -5.59 -5.15 -1.16
C GLY A 97 -6.97 -5.77 -1.12
N VAL A 98 -7.13 -6.86 -1.87
CA VAL A 98 -8.37 -7.64 -1.86
C VAL A 98 -8.29 -8.66 -0.73
N GLY A 99 -9.25 -8.59 0.20
CA GLY A 99 -9.41 -9.56 1.28
C GLY A 99 -10.52 -10.56 0.99
N GLY A 100 -10.36 -11.81 1.46
CA GLY A 100 -11.45 -12.77 1.57
C GLY A 100 -12.10 -12.68 2.96
N ALA A 101 -13.43 -12.73 3.03
CA ALA A 101 -14.16 -12.82 4.28
C ALA A 101 -14.88 -14.18 4.39
N ALA A 102 -14.90 -14.74 5.60
CA ALA A 102 -15.70 -15.92 5.95
C ALA A 102 -16.74 -15.50 7.02
N PRO A 103 -17.76 -14.71 6.65
CA PRO A 103 -18.76 -14.25 7.60
C PRO A 103 -19.55 -15.42 8.17
N SER A 104 -19.89 -15.32 9.45
CA SER A 104 -20.88 -16.21 10.08
C SER A 104 -22.27 -15.95 9.49
N LEU A 105 -23.26 -16.81 9.76
CA LEU A 105 -24.65 -16.55 9.34
C LEU A 105 -25.09 -15.14 9.75
N PRO A 106 -25.90 -14.44 8.93
CA PRO A 106 -26.31 -13.07 9.20
C PRO A 106 -26.97 -12.99 10.58
N ASN A 107 -26.34 -12.29 11.50
CA ASN A 107 -26.93 -12.03 12.81
C ASN A 107 -27.82 -10.78 12.70
N LEU A 108 -29.12 -10.94 12.94
CA LEU A 108 -30.08 -9.83 12.93
C LEU A 108 -29.86 -8.83 14.08
N GLU A 109 -29.09 -9.21 15.11
CA GLU A 109 -28.75 -8.34 16.24
C GLU A 109 -27.46 -7.54 16.03
N ASP A 110 -26.59 -7.95 15.10
CA ASP A 110 -25.30 -7.30 14.85
C ASP A 110 -24.93 -7.32 13.36
N VAL A 111 -25.45 -6.31 12.63
CA VAL A 111 -25.22 -6.12 11.19
C VAL A 111 -23.74 -5.85 10.87
N SER A 112 -22.93 -5.42 11.85
CA SER A 112 -21.50 -5.13 11.63
C SER A 112 -20.66 -6.39 11.31
N LYS A 113 -21.21 -7.58 11.52
CA LYS A 113 -20.59 -8.87 11.21
C LYS A 113 -21.00 -9.45 9.84
N ASP A 114 -21.92 -8.81 9.13
CA ASP A 114 -22.35 -9.20 7.79
C ASP A 114 -21.47 -8.53 6.73
N ILE A 115 -20.30 -9.13 6.46
CA ILE A 115 -19.38 -8.65 5.41
C ILE A 115 -19.82 -9.20 4.06
N ARG A 116 -20.05 -8.31 3.09
CA ARG A 116 -20.49 -8.64 1.74
C ARG A 116 -19.43 -8.26 0.71
N LEU A 117 -19.50 -8.92 -0.45
CA LEU A 117 -18.63 -8.58 -1.57
C LEU A 117 -18.89 -7.14 -2.01
N GLY A 118 -17.83 -6.33 -2.05
CA GLY A 118 -17.91 -4.91 -2.37
C GLY A 118 -17.77 -3.99 -1.16
N ASP A 119 -17.81 -4.52 0.06
CA ASP A 119 -17.55 -3.74 1.26
C ASP A 119 -16.08 -3.34 1.38
N VAL A 120 -15.84 -2.12 1.89
CA VAL A 120 -14.50 -1.64 2.26
C VAL A 120 -14.32 -1.82 3.76
N VAL A 121 -13.33 -2.61 4.16
CA VAL A 121 -13.02 -2.89 5.57
C VAL A 121 -11.77 -2.12 5.99
N VAL A 122 -11.83 -1.48 7.16
CA VAL A 122 -10.69 -0.77 7.76
C VAL A 122 -10.37 -1.41 9.11
N SER A 123 -9.11 -1.76 9.34
CA SER A 123 -8.66 -2.34 10.60
C SER A 123 -8.36 -1.25 11.64
N ASP A 124 -8.91 -1.39 12.85
CA ASP A 124 -8.57 -0.56 14.02
C ASP A 124 -7.84 -1.44 15.06
N PRO A 125 -6.55 -1.17 15.36
CA PRO A 125 -5.76 -1.96 16.30
C PRO A 125 -6.13 -1.77 17.78
N ASN A 126 -7.14 -0.97 18.12
CA ASN A 126 -7.58 -0.76 19.51
C ASN A 126 -8.20 -2.00 20.21
N GLY A 127 -8.26 -3.16 19.53
CA GLY A 127 -8.56 -4.47 20.11
C GLY A 127 -7.30 -5.32 20.30
N ALA A 128 -7.21 -6.08 21.40
CA ALA A 128 -5.99 -6.74 21.89
C ALA A 128 -5.31 -7.79 20.97
N HIS A 129 -5.79 -7.99 19.73
CA HIS A 129 -5.16 -8.88 18.76
C HIS A 129 -5.34 -8.34 17.34
N GLY A 130 -4.24 -8.30 16.56
CA GLY A 130 -4.29 -8.30 15.10
C GLY A 130 -4.78 -9.64 14.55
N LYS A 131 -5.99 -10.03 14.96
CA LYS A 131 -6.78 -11.13 14.40
C LYS A 131 -8.13 -10.53 14.05
N CYS A 132 -8.72 -10.91 12.91
CA CYS A 132 -10.17 -10.88 12.79
C CYS A 132 -10.73 -11.87 13.81
N SER A 133 -10.92 -11.41 15.06
CA SER A 133 -11.62 -12.16 16.08
C SER A 133 -13.08 -11.75 16.06
N SER A 134 -13.95 -12.69 15.70
CA SER A 134 -15.25 -12.77 16.37
C SER A 134 -14.96 -12.91 17.86
N ASN A 135 -15.36 -11.92 18.65
CA ASN A 135 -15.26 -12.00 20.11
C ASN A 135 -15.94 -13.29 20.60
N GLU A 136 -15.16 -14.19 21.17
CA GLU A 136 -15.62 -15.17 22.16
C GLU A 136 -15.32 -14.63 23.56
N LEU A 137 -16.09 -15.17 24.52
CA LEU A 137 -16.10 -14.99 25.98
C LEU A 137 -17.13 -13.94 26.46
N GLN A 138 -18.19 -14.29 27.21
CA GLN A 138 -18.49 -15.47 28.04
C GLN A 138 -19.91 -15.99 27.80
#